data_AF-A0A2C9KI93-F1
#
_entry.id   AF-A0A2C9KI93-F1
#
_cell.length_a   1.000
_cell.length_b   1.000
_cell.length_c   1.000
_cell.angle_alpha   90.00
_cell.angle_beta   90.00
_cell.angle_gamma   90.00
#
_symmetry.space_group_name_H-M   'P 1'
#
loop_
_entity.id
_entity.type
_entity.pdbx_description
1 polymer ?
#
loop_
_entity_poly.entity_id
_entity_poly.type
_entity_poly.pdbx_seq_one_letter_code
_entity_poly.pdbx_strand_id
1 'polypeptide(L)'
;MKRILLEETGDSRLVNSILGFRAPYLRVAHEQQFKALRDLGFVYETSLISRRLAREGRPLWPYTLDYKANKCDSAYCNQYCYKGFWEIPLNVWKCSNGYYSAMLDYCCVGQNSSTATVDDWFDYF
;
A
#
# COMPACT_ATOMS: atom_id res chain seq x y z
N MET A 1 -2.12 14.59 11.14
CA MET A 1 -1.12 14.80 10.07
C MET A 1 -1.42 16.07 9.27
N LYS A 2 -2.47 16.13 8.43
CA LYS A 2 -2.79 17.34 7.64
C LYS A 2 -2.89 18.63 8.47
N ARG A 3 -3.50 18.56 9.67
CA ARG A 3 -3.57 19.69 10.61
C ARG A 3 -2.18 20.20 11.03
N ILE A 4 -1.31 19.30 11.46
CA ILE A 4 0.07 19.64 11.87
C ILE A 4 0.83 20.25 10.69
N LEU A 5 0.71 19.66 9.49
CA LEU A 5 1.35 20.22 8.29
C LEU A 5 0.84 21.63 7.98
N LEU A 6 -0.45 21.89 8.18
CA LEU A 6 -1.01 23.24 8.01
C LEU A 6 -0.49 24.21 9.07
N GLU A 7 -0.38 23.78 10.33
CA GLU A 7 0.15 24.58 11.44
C GLU A 7 1.63 24.94 11.20
N GLU A 8 2.44 24.01 10.70
CA GLU A 8 3.87 24.23 10.47
C GLU A 8 4.16 25.03 9.19
N THR A 9 3.40 24.81 8.12
CA THR A 9 3.70 25.41 6.81
C THR A 9 2.89 26.67 6.51
N GLY A 10 1.70 26.82 7.11
CA GLY A 10 0.73 27.86 6.74
C GLY A 10 0.15 27.73 5.32
N ASP A 11 0.54 26.70 4.54
CA ASP A 11 0.17 26.56 3.13
C ASP A 11 -0.97 25.55 2.96
N SER A 12 -2.19 26.07 2.90
CA SER A 12 -3.40 25.27 2.64
C SER A 12 -3.40 24.59 1.26
N ARG A 13 -2.71 25.18 0.27
CA ARG A 13 -2.65 24.63 -1.09
C ARG A 13 -1.76 23.40 -1.11
N LEU A 14 -0.62 23.45 -0.42
CA LEU A 14 0.26 22.31 -0.18
C LEU A 14 -0.51 21.19 0.53
N VAL A 15 -1.16 21.47 1.66
CA VAL A 15 -1.88 20.45 2.45
C VAL A 15 -3.03 19.81 1.68
N ASN A 16 -3.79 20.60 0.91
CA ASN A 16 -4.89 20.09 0.09
C ASN A 16 -4.40 19.25 -1.10
N SER A 17 -3.14 19.42 -1.55
CA SER A 17 -2.55 18.58 -2.60
C SER A 17 -2.12 17.18 -2.10
N ILE A 18 -2.16 16.94 -0.79
CA ILE A 18 -1.87 15.62 -0.20
C ILE A 18 -3.12 14.74 -0.30
N LEU A 19 -3.09 13.79 -1.24
CA LEU A 19 -4.25 12.92 -1.55
C LEU A 19 -4.08 11.47 -1.06
N GLY A 20 -2.84 11.03 -0.80
CA GLY A 20 -2.51 9.64 -0.51
C GLY A 20 -2.14 9.35 0.93
N PHE A 21 -2.36 8.10 1.35
CA PHE A 21 -1.91 7.59 2.65
C PHE A 21 -1.28 6.20 2.53
N ARG A 22 -0.29 5.90 3.38
CA ARG A 22 0.27 4.56 3.58
C ARG A 22 0.42 4.29 5.08
N ALA A 23 -0.11 3.17 5.54
CA ALA A 23 0.01 2.77 6.93
C ALA A 23 1.46 2.40 7.27
N PRO A 24 2.02 2.88 8.41
CA PRO A 24 3.33 2.44 8.89
C PRO A 24 3.42 0.92 8.98
N TYR A 25 4.54 0.36 8.52
CA TYR A 25 4.80 -1.09 8.49
C TYR A 25 3.73 -1.90 7.75
N LEU A 26 2.94 -1.28 6.87
CA LEU A 26 1.81 -1.90 6.16
C LEU A 26 0.77 -2.54 7.10
N ARG A 27 0.66 -2.02 8.33
CA ARG A 27 -0.32 -2.48 9.32
C ARG A 27 -1.60 -1.66 9.21
N VAL A 28 -2.54 -2.19 8.44
CA VAL A 28 -3.84 -1.55 8.20
C VAL A 28 -4.73 -1.66 9.43
N ALA A 29 -5.26 -0.53 9.92
CA ALA A 29 -6.23 -0.51 11.03
C ALA A 29 -7.67 -0.75 10.56
N HIS A 30 -7.84 -1.61 9.55
CA HIS A 30 -9.11 -2.01 8.96
C HIS A 30 -10.09 -0.86 8.72
N GLU A 31 -11.38 -1.04 9.03
CA GLU A 31 -12.47 -0.08 8.79
C GLU A 31 -12.17 1.32 9.35
N GLN A 32 -11.59 1.37 10.54
CA GLN A 32 -11.31 2.63 11.23
C GLN A 32 -10.33 3.50 10.44
N GLN A 33 -9.35 2.88 9.79
CA GLN A 33 -8.40 3.57 8.92
C GLN A 33 -9.12 4.20 7.73
N PHE A 34 -9.85 3.42 6.94
CA PHE A 34 -10.55 3.91 5.74
C PHE A 34 -11.55 5.02 6.07
N LYS A 35 -12.29 4.87 7.18
CA LYS A 35 -13.20 5.91 7.68
C LYS A 35 -12.46 7.20 7.98
N ALA A 36 -11.41 7.14 8.80
CA ALA A 36 -10.64 8.33 9.17
C ALA A 36 -10.01 9.02 7.95
N LEU A 37 -9.47 8.24 7.00
CA LEU A 37 -8.85 8.79 5.78
C LEU A 37 -9.87 9.50 4.89
N ARG A 38 -11.05 8.90 4.68
CA ARG A 38 -12.12 9.55 3.92
C ARG A 38 -12.57 10.84 4.61
N ASP A 39 -12.80 10.81 5.92
CA ASP A 39 -13.24 11.97 6.70
C ASP A 39 -12.19 13.11 6.67
N LEU A 40 -10.90 12.78 6.50
CA LEU A 40 -9.79 13.72 6.35
C LEU A 40 -9.52 14.14 4.90
N GLY A 41 -10.37 13.74 3.95
CA GLY A 41 -10.25 14.12 2.54
C GLY A 41 -9.04 13.51 1.82
N PHE A 42 -8.62 12.30 2.21
CA PHE A 42 -7.74 11.49 1.37
C PHE A 42 -8.55 10.83 0.26
N VAL A 43 -7.90 10.59 -0.88
CA VAL A 43 -8.51 10.01 -2.08
C VAL A 43 -8.13 8.55 -2.24
N TYR A 44 -6.91 8.20 -1.85
CA TYR A 44 -6.41 6.84 -1.98
C TYR A 44 -5.55 6.41 -0.80
N GLU A 45 -5.47 5.11 -0.58
CA GLU A 45 -4.43 4.50 0.23
C GLU A 45 -3.62 3.45 -0.54
N THR A 46 -2.45 3.08 0.01
CA THR A 46 -1.53 2.11 -0.60
C THR A 46 -0.87 1.24 0.46
N SER A 47 -1.70 0.51 1.20
CA SER A 47 -1.24 -0.36 2.29
C SER A 47 -1.72 -1.81 2.16
N LEU A 48 -2.74 -2.10 1.35
CA LEU A 48 -3.21 -3.47 1.18
C LEU A 48 -2.27 -4.27 0.28
N ILE A 49 -1.90 -5.46 0.75
CA ILE A 49 -0.91 -6.31 0.09
C ILE A 49 -1.59 -7.40 -0.74
N SER A 50 -1.40 -7.37 -2.05
CA SER A 50 -1.95 -8.37 -2.97
C SER A 50 -0.96 -9.50 -3.24
N ARG A 51 -1.35 -10.74 -2.93
CA ARG A 51 -0.64 -11.96 -3.37
C ARG A 51 -1.10 -12.48 -4.73
N ARG A 52 -1.95 -11.74 -5.44
CA ARG A 52 -2.53 -12.19 -6.72
C ARG A 52 -1.48 -12.37 -7.80
N LEU A 53 -0.53 -11.43 -7.90
CA LEU A 53 0.58 -11.53 -8.85
C LEU A 53 1.37 -12.83 -8.64
N ALA A 54 1.76 -13.09 -7.39
CA ALA A 54 2.47 -14.30 -7.00
C ALA A 54 1.71 -15.61 -7.23
N ARG A 55 0.38 -15.63 -7.01
CA ARG A 55 -0.43 -16.86 -7.08
C ARG A 55 -0.99 -17.16 -8.47
N GLU A 56 -1.35 -16.12 -9.22
CA GLU A 56 -2.10 -16.21 -10.48
C GLU A 56 -1.33 -15.66 -11.67
N GLY A 57 -0.13 -15.09 -11.46
CA GLY A 57 0.65 -14.43 -12.50
C GLY A 57 0.02 -13.13 -13.02
N ARG A 58 -0.96 -12.56 -12.29
CA ARG A 58 -1.72 -11.38 -12.71
C ARG A 58 -1.77 -10.35 -11.57
N PRO A 59 -1.32 -9.10 -11.79
CA PRO A 59 -1.39 -8.07 -10.77
C PRO A 59 -2.83 -7.60 -10.55
N LEU A 60 -3.09 -7.04 -9.37
CA LEU A 60 -4.26 -6.19 -9.16
C LEU A 60 -3.95 -4.78 -9.65
N TRP A 61 -4.86 -4.25 -10.46
CA TRP A 61 -4.91 -2.84 -10.83
C TRP A 61 -5.54 -2.03 -9.69
N PRO A 62 -5.25 -0.72 -9.59
CA PRO A 62 -5.97 0.15 -8.67
C PRO A 62 -7.48 0.04 -8.83
N TYR A 63 -8.21 0.04 -7.72
CA TYR A 63 -9.66 -0.12 -7.71
C TYR A 63 -10.30 0.71 -6.60
N THR A 64 -11.55 1.09 -6.79
CA THR A 64 -12.34 1.75 -5.76
C THR A 64 -12.91 0.75 -4.77
N LEU A 65 -13.03 1.14 -3.50
CA LEU A 65 -13.68 0.36 -2.44
C LEU A 65 -15.21 0.43 -2.50
N ASP A 66 -15.78 0.65 -3.69
CA ASP A 66 -17.23 0.72 -3.91
C ASP A 66 -17.94 -0.59 -3.58
N TYR A 67 -17.25 -1.72 -3.76
CA TYR A 67 -17.78 -3.07 -3.61
C TYR A 67 -16.91 -3.93 -2.69
N LYS A 68 -17.55 -4.82 -1.92
CA LYS A 68 -16.85 -5.82 -1.11
C LYS A 68 -16.20 -6.88 -2.00
N ALA A 69 -15.07 -7.42 -1.56
CA ALA A 69 -14.49 -8.60 -2.19
C ALA A 69 -15.37 -9.83 -1.92
N ASN A 70 -15.72 -10.59 -2.97
CA ASN A 70 -16.60 -11.77 -2.86
C ASN A 70 -16.00 -12.92 -2.03
N LYS A 71 -14.67 -13.02 -1.94
CA LYS A 71 -13.96 -14.02 -1.14
C LYS A 71 -12.79 -13.35 -0.45
N CYS A 72 -12.75 -13.43 0.87
CA CYS A 72 -11.71 -12.80 1.65
C CYS A 72 -11.39 -13.55 2.93
N ASP A 73 -10.30 -14.31 2.86
CA ASP A 73 -9.78 -15.08 4.00
C ASP A 73 -8.50 -14.46 4.58
N SER A 74 -8.19 -13.19 4.27
CA SER A 74 -6.96 -12.55 4.70
C SER A 74 -7.15 -11.09 5.08
N ALA A 75 -6.28 -10.58 5.94
CA ALA A 75 -6.22 -9.16 6.32
C ALA A 75 -5.97 -8.18 5.14
N TYR A 76 -5.84 -8.70 3.92
CA TYR A 76 -5.41 -7.97 2.74
C TYR A 76 -6.49 -7.70 1.70
N CYS A 77 -7.75 -8.04 1.98
CA CYS A 77 -8.82 -7.76 1.04
C CYS A 77 -9.64 -6.55 1.49
N ASN A 78 -10.42 -6.01 0.55
CA ASN A 78 -11.47 -5.08 0.88
C ASN A 78 -12.71 -5.79 1.50
N GLN A 79 -12.87 -5.68 2.82
CA GLN A 79 -14.07 -6.14 3.54
C GLN A 79 -15.15 -5.05 3.67
N TYR A 80 -14.83 -3.81 3.30
CA TYR A 80 -15.63 -2.64 3.62
C TYR A 80 -16.03 -1.86 2.36
N CYS A 81 -17.08 -1.04 2.46
CA CYS A 81 -17.55 -0.25 1.33
C CYS A 81 -17.28 1.24 1.59
N TYR A 82 -16.34 1.81 0.83
CA TYR A 82 -16.02 3.23 0.84
C TYR A 82 -16.12 3.80 -0.56
N LYS A 83 -17.33 4.23 -0.93
CA LYS A 83 -17.63 4.72 -2.27
C LYS A 83 -16.69 5.86 -2.67
N GLY A 84 -16.04 5.73 -3.82
CA GLY A 84 -15.12 6.70 -4.40
C GLY A 84 -13.72 6.73 -3.76
N PHE A 85 -13.47 5.94 -2.71
CA PHE A 85 -12.14 5.83 -2.10
C PHE A 85 -11.31 4.76 -2.82
N TRP A 86 -10.09 5.09 -3.19
CA TRP A 86 -9.23 4.24 -4.00
C TRP A 86 -8.26 3.41 -3.14
N GLU A 87 -8.08 2.16 -3.52
CA GLU A 87 -6.93 1.35 -3.11
C GLU A 87 -5.95 1.24 -4.28
N ILE A 88 -4.69 1.52 -3.99
CA ILE A 88 -3.56 1.23 -4.88
C ILE A 88 -2.80 0.03 -4.27
N PRO A 89 -3.18 -1.20 -4.64
CA PRO A 89 -2.70 -2.40 -3.95
C PRO A 89 -1.21 -2.63 -4.20
N LEU A 90 -0.51 -3.07 -3.16
CA LEU A 90 0.88 -3.49 -3.24
C LEU A 90 0.94 -4.94 -3.72
N ASN A 91 1.15 -5.13 -5.03
CA ASN A 91 1.40 -6.47 -5.57
C ASN A 91 2.76 -6.99 -5.09
N VAL A 92 2.76 -8.15 -4.43
CA VAL A 92 3.99 -8.72 -3.90
C VAL A 92 4.87 -9.30 -4.99
N TRP A 93 6.17 -9.17 -4.75
CA TRP A 93 7.23 -9.84 -5.48
C TRP A 93 7.49 -11.20 -4.87
N LYS A 94 7.95 -12.15 -5.69
CA LYS A 94 8.52 -13.41 -5.22
C LYS A 94 10.04 -13.27 -5.20
N CYS A 95 10.63 -13.50 -4.06
CA CYS A 95 12.06 -13.30 -3.83
C CYS A 95 12.83 -14.59 -4.10
N SER A 96 14.15 -14.48 -4.26
CA SER A 96 15.05 -15.61 -4.55
C SER A 96 14.98 -16.72 -3.48
N ASN A 97 14.77 -16.34 -2.22
CA ASN A 97 14.57 -17.26 -1.09
C ASN A 97 13.18 -17.91 -1.01
N GLY A 98 12.29 -17.64 -1.97
CA GLY A 98 10.94 -18.18 -2.04
C GLY A 98 9.88 -17.46 -1.20
N TYR A 99 10.26 -16.42 -0.44
CA TYR A 99 9.31 -15.57 0.28
C TYR A 99 8.65 -14.54 -0.63
N TYR A 100 7.52 -13.98 -0.16
CA TYR A 100 6.80 -12.91 -0.84
C TYR A 100 6.89 -11.62 -0.06
N SER A 101 7.09 -10.50 -0.76
CA SER A 101 7.13 -9.19 -0.11
C SER A 101 6.55 -8.08 -0.96
N ALA A 102 5.92 -7.13 -0.28
CA ALA A 102 5.42 -5.89 -0.86
C ALA A 102 6.53 -4.84 -1.05
N MET A 103 7.62 -4.94 -0.29
CA MET A 103 8.76 -4.00 -0.36
C MET A 103 10.03 -4.76 -0.74
N LEU A 104 10.82 -4.17 -1.64
CA LEU A 104 11.98 -4.82 -2.24
C LEU A 104 13.11 -5.06 -1.22
N ASP A 105 13.30 -4.09 -0.33
CA ASP A 105 14.28 -4.10 0.77
C ASP A 105 14.09 -5.25 1.76
N TYR A 106 12.84 -5.70 1.97
CA TYR A 106 12.54 -6.76 2.94
C TYR A 106 12.98 -8.15 2.49
N CYS A 107 13.04 -8.43 1.20
CA CYS A 107 12.86 -9.81 0.73
C CYS A 107 13.92 -10.31 -0.23
N CYS A 108 14.42 -9.42 -1.09
CA CYS A 108 15.37 -9.80 -2.14
C CYS A 108 16.82 -9.62 -1.69
N VAL A 109 17.05 -8.65 -0.81
CA VAL A 109 18.39 -8.25 -0.41
C VAL A 109 18.57 -8.26 1.10
N GLY A 110 17.52 -8.39 1.91
CA GLY A 110 17.57 -8.17 3.38
C GLY A 110 18.64 -8.93 4.17
N GLN A 111 19.11 -10.11 3.72
CA GLN A 111 20.25 -10.79 4.37
C GLN A 111 21.63 -10.27 3.94
N ASN A 112 21.73 -9.68 2.74
CA ASN A 112 22.94 -9.16 2.12
C ASN A 112 22.79 -7.67 1.72
N SER A 113 21.88 -6.91 2.33
CA SER A 113 21.55 -5.55 1.85
C SER A 113 22.71 -4.58 2.04
N SER A 114 23.59 -4.89 3.00
CA SER A 114 24.86 -4.22 3.24
C SER A 114 25.98 -4.63 2.28
N THR A 115 25.81 -5.72 1.52
CA THR A 115 26.84 -6.31 0.65
C THR A 115 26.43 -6.48 -0.81
N ALA A 116 25.17 -6.18 -1.14
CA ALA A 116 24.63 -6.31 -2.48
C ALA A 116 25.14 -5.22 -3.43
N THR A 117 25.40 -5.62 -4.67
CA THR A 117 25.81 -4.76 -5.77
C THR A 117 24.60 -4.10 -6.43
N VAL A 118 24.85 -3.09 -7.26
CA VAL A 118 23.80 -2.44 -8.06
C VAL A 118 23.12 -3.43 -9.01
N ASP A 119 23.87 -4.37 -9.59
CA ASP A 119 23.35 -5.38 -10.51
C ASP A 119 22.38 -6.35 -9.80
N ASP A 120 22.66 -6.70 -8.54
CA ASP A 120 21.78 -7.55 -7.73
C ASP A 120 20.38 -6.94 -7.52
N TRP A 121 20.26 -5.61 -7.58
CA TRP A 121 18.96 -4.92 -7.52
C TRP A 121 18.27 -4.84 -8.90
N PHE A 122 19.04 -4.77 -9.98
CA PHE A 122 18.52 -4.71 -11.36
C PHE A 122 17.95 -6.03 -11.84
N ASP A 123 18.41 -7.18 -11.33
CA ASP A 123 17.86 -8.51 -11.65
C ASP A 123 16.36 -8.66 -11.30
N TYR A 124 15.78 -7.71 -10.55
CA TYR A 124 14.36 -7.68 -10.19
C TYR A 124 13.49 -6.73 -11.04
N PHE A 125 14.06 -5.99 -12.00
CA PHE A 125 13.35 -5.08 -12.90
C PHE A 125 13.36 -5.57 -14.35
#